data_AF-A0A556B9A1-F1
#
_entry.id   AF-A0A556B9A1-F1
#
_cell.length_a   1.000
_cell.length_b   1.000
_cell.length_c   1.000
_cell.angle_alpha   90.00
_cell.angle_beta   90.00
_cell.angle_gamma   90.00
#
_symmetry.space_group_name_H-M   'P 1'
#
loop_
_entity.id
_entity.type
_entity.pdbx_description
1 polymer ?
#
loop_
_entity_poly.entity_id
_entity_poly.type
_entity_poly.pdbx_seq_one_letter_code
_entity_poly.pdbx_strand_id
1 'polypeptide(L)'
;CKAHLFGRIENKDHAFYGLDFVHTELSEDKGWSAPQFAAFVSSVIETGTPASKMADIRKNLNNIGLPTYDVLSPELMDLISINAAKLNGTLNE
;
A
#
# COMPACT_ATOMS: atom_id res chain seq x y z
N CYS A 1 -21.64 -11.43 1.32
CA CYS A 1 -20.80 -10.85 2.40
C CYS A 1 -20.11 -9.54 2.01
N LYS A 2 -19.99 -9.17 0.71
CA LYS A 2 -19.27 -7.95 0.24
C LYS A 2 -17.76 -7.93 0.56
N ALA A 3 -17.18 -9.07 0.91
CA ALA A 3 -15.73 -9.20 0.96
C ALA A 3 -15.15 -8.94 -0.44
N HIS A 4 -14.11 -8.10 -0.52
CA HIS A 4 -13.41 -7.85 -1.77
C HIS A 4 -12.53 -9.06 -2.07
N LEU A 5 -12.76 -9.76 -3.19
CA LEU A 5 -11.99 -10.96 -3.54
C LEU A 5 -10.69 -10.60 -4.25
N PHE A 6 -10.72 -9.62 -5.16
CA PHE A 6 -9.54 -9.05 -5.79
C PHE A 6 -9.84 -7.62 -6.27
N GLY A 7 -8.80 -6.80 -6.36
CA GLY A 7 -8.83 -5.49 -7.01
C GLY A 7 -7.96 -5.53 -8.26
N ARG A 8 -8.59 -5.41 -9.43
CA ARG A 8 -7.90 -5.40 -10.73
C ARG A 8 -7.73 -3.98 -11.26
N ILE A 9 -6.56 -3.74 -11.83
CA ILE A 9 -6.25 -2.50 -12.55
C ILE A 9 -6.43 -2.73 -14.06
N GLU A 10 -7.45 -2.12 -14.65
CA GLU A 10 -7.77 -2.24 -16.08
C GLU A 10 -7.01 -1.22 -16.97
N ASN A 11 -6.61 -0.09 -16.38
CA ASN A 11 -5.90 0.95 -17.13
C ASN A 11 -4.45 0.52 -17.39
N LYS A 12 -4.11 0.33 -18.67
CA LYS A 12 -2.78 -0.09 -19.14
C LYS A 12 -1.64 0.87 -18.78
N ASP A 13 -1.95 2.14 -18.57
CA ASP A 13 -0.96 3.16 -18.23
C ASP A 13 -0.72 3.27 -16.71
N HIS A 14 -1.48 2.52 -15.90
CA HIS A 14 -1.32 2.55 -14.45
C HIS A 14 -0.08 1.75 -14.01
N ALA A 15 0.67 2.27 -13.03
CA ALA A 15 1.93 1.68 -12.57
C ALA A 15 1.80 0.23 -12.04
N PHE A 16 0.62 -0.15 -11.60
CA PHE A 16 0.29 -1.52 -11.14
C PHE A 16 -0.54 -2.33 -12.15
N TYR A 17 -0.63 -1.91 -13.42
CA TYR A 17 -1.30 -2.71 -14.44
C TYR A 17 -0.67 -4.10 -14.56
N GLY A 18 -1.51 -5.13 -14.65
CA GLY A 18 -1.10 -6.54 -14.65
C GLY A 18 -0.91 -7.16 -13.26
N LEU A 19 -1.11 -6.40 -12.18
CA LEU A 19 -1.13 -6.90 -10.81
C LEU A 19 -2.55 -6.83 -10.23
N ASP A 20 -3.00 -7.94 -9.64
CA ASP A 20 -4.23 -7.99 -8.85
C ASP A 20 -3.90 -7.82 -7.37
N PHE A 21 -4.72 -7.06 -6.64
CA PHE A 21 -4.62 -6.87 -5.21
C PHE A 21 -5.56 -7.84 -4.49
N VAL A 22 -5.06 -8.61 -3.53
CA VAL A 22 -5.82 -9.66 -2.82
C VAL A 22 -5.64 -9.58 -1.31
N HIS A 23 -6.68 -9.97 -0.58
CA HIS A 23 -6.67 -10.12 0.87
C HIS A 23 -6.32 -11.57 1.22
N THR A 24 -5.05 -11.86 1.47
CA THR A 24 -4.59 -13.24 1.71
C THR A 24 -5.12 -13.82 3.02
N GLU A 25 -5.64 -12.99 3.94
CA GLU A 25 -6.35 -13.47 5.13
C GLU A 25 -7.65 -14.25 4.82
N LEU A 26 -8.14 -14.19 3.57
CA LEU A 26 -9.29 -14.98 3.12
C LEU A 26 -8.92 -16.43 2.74
N SER A 27 -7.62 -16.77 2.71
CA SER A 27 -7.13 -18.13 2.47
C SER A 27 -6.88 -18.86 3.80
N GLU A 28 -7.23 -20.15 3.87
CA GLU A 28 -6.89 -21.01 5.01
C GLU A 28 -5.42 -21.48 4.97
N ASP A 29 -4.75 -21.30 3.83
CA ASP A 29 -3.37 -21.72 3.62
C ASP A 29 -2.38 -20.80 4.35
N LYS A 30 -1.27 -21.39 4.78
CA LYS A 30 -0.13 -20.66 5.39
C LYS A 30 0.99 -20.49 4.37
N GLY A 31 1.89 -19.54 4.64
CA GLY A 31 3.08 -19.32 3.82
C GLY A 31 2.96 -18.19 2.81
N TRP A 32 1.87 -17.40 2.87
CA TRP A 32 1.76 -16.14 2.15
C TRP A 32 2.89 -15.17 2.54
N SER A 33 3.28 -14.31 1.59
CA SER A 33 4.22 -13.23 1.83
C SER A 33 3.80 -12.41 3.05
N ALA A 34 4.72 -12.25 4.01
CA ALA A 34 4.43 -11.50 5.23
C ALA A 34 4.22 -10.00 4.95
N PRO A 35 3.43 -9.28 5.78
CA PRO A 35 3.33 -7.83 5.71
C PRO A 35 4.70 -7.18 5.90
N GLN A 36 5.02 -6.17 5.07
CA GLN A 36 6.34 -5.53 5.06
C GLN A 36 6.32 -4.11 5.63
N PHE A 37 5.19 -3.41 5.57
CA PHE A 37 5.03 -2.03 6.04
C PHE A 37 3.55 -1.70 6.25
N ALA A 38 3.26 -0.53 6.82
CA ALA A 38 1.92 0.04 6.91
C ALA A 38 1.81 1.27 6.00
N ALA A 39 0.90 1.21 5.04
CA ALA A 39 0.65 2.28 4.05
C ALA A 39 -0.50 3.20 4.48
N PHE A 40 -0.52 4.42 3.93
CA PHE A 40 -1.60 5.41 4.10
C PHE A 40 -2.05 5.59 5.56
N VAL A 41 -1.08 5.57 6.50
CA VAL A 41 -1.39 5.51 7.93
C VAL A 41 -2.21 6.70 8.41
N SER A 42 -1.93 7.91 7.92
CA SER A 42 -2.73 9.10 8.21
C SER A 42 -4.22 8.98 7.82
N SER A 43 -4.54 8.23 6.77
CA SER A 43 -5.92 8.12 6.25
C SER A 43 -6.86 7.35 7.19
N VAL A 44 -6.36 6.67 8.23
CA VAL A 44 -7.24 6.13 9.28
C VAL A 44 -8.00 7.23 10.03
N ILE A 45 -7.51 8.47 10.01
CA ILE A 45 -8.23 9.64 10.54
C ILE A 45 -9.51 9.91 9.73
N GLU A 46 -9.44 9.76 8.40
CA GLU A 46 -10.56 10.00 7.49
C GLU A 46 -11.72 9.00 7.71
N THR A 47 -11.43 7.88 8.37
CA THR A 47 -12.41 6.85 8.76
C THR A 47 -12.86 6.95 10.23
N GLY A 48 -12.46 8.02 10.94
CA GLY A 48 -12.93 8.33 12.29
C GLY A 48 -11.93 8.07 13.42
N THR A 49 -10.67 7.72 13.11
CA THR A 49 -9.65 7.58 14.15
C THR A 49 -9.27 8.95 14.73
N PRO A 50 -9.31 9.17 16.06
CA PRO A 50 -8.88 10.43 16.64
C PRO A 50 -7.41 10.72 16.34
N ALA A 51 -7.09 11.92 15.85
CA ALA A 51 -5.72 12.33 15.55
C ALA A 51 -4.77 12.19 16.76
N SER A 52 -5.30 12.31 17.98
CA SER A 52 -4.54 12.11 19.23
C SER A 52 -4.01 10.69 19.41
N LYS A 53 -4.59 9.67 18.76
CA LYS A 53 -4.13 8.27 18.83
C LYS A 53 -3.00 7.96 17.85
N MET A 54 -2.70 8.86 16.92
CA MET A 54 -1.81 8.55 15.80
C MET A 54 -0.37 8.29 16.20
N ALA A 55 0.12 8.92 17.28
CA ALA A 55 1.45 8.65 17.81
C ALA A 55 1.57 7.20 18.32
N ASP A 56 0.56 6.73 19.06
CA ASP A 56 0.52 5.36 19.59
C ASP A 56 0.35 4.32 18.48
N ILE A 57 -0.50 4.59 17.49
CA ILE A 57 -0.68 3.73 16.32
C ILE A 57 0.65 3.53 15.60
N ARG A 58 1.35 4.64 15.28
CA ARG A 58 2.64 4.56 14.60
C ARG A 58 3.68 3.83 15.43
N LYS A 59 3.75 4.11 16.73
CA LYS A 59 4.67 3.42 17.66
C LYS A 59 4.42 1.91 17.66
N ASN A 60 3.15 1.49 17.77
CA ASN A 60 2.80 0.07 17.82
C ASN A 60 3.15 -0.67 16.52
N LEU A 61 2.87 -0.07 15.36
CA LEU A 61 3.23 -0.64 14.06
C LEU A 61 4.75 -0.81 13.91
N ASN A 62 5.52 0.22 14.27
CA ASN A 62 6.98 0.14 14.23
C ASN A 62 7.53 -0.93 15.19
N ASN A 63 6.95 -1.07 16.39
CA ASN A 63 7.38 -2.09 17.37
C ASN A 63 7.20 -3.53 16.87
N ILE A 64 6.22 -3.78 16.00
CA ILE A 64 6.01 -5.10 15.38
C ILE A 64 6.77 -5.25 14.05
N GLY A 65 7.67 -4.32 13.73
CA GLY A 65 8.51 -4.37 12.53
C GLY A 65 7.82 -3.87 11.26
N LEU A 66 6.71 -3.13 11.38
CA LEU A 66 6.03 -2.51 10.25
C LEU A 66 6.33 -1.00 10.21
N PRO A 67 7.32 -0.55 9.41
CA PRO A 67 7.54 0.87 9.21
C PRO A 67 6.28 1.53 8.64
N THR A 68 6.02 2.76 9.08
CA THR A 68 4.78 3.49 8.78
C THR A 68 5.01 4.58 7.76
N TYR A 69 4.18 4.59 6.71
CA TYR A 69 4.18 5.61 5.68
C TYR A 69 2.78 6.18 5.51
N ASP A 70 2.69 7.49 5.26
CA ASP A 70 1.43 8.14 4.90
C ASP A 70 1.14 8.03 3.37
N VAL A 71 2.00 7.28 2.66
CA VAL A 71 1.91 6.82 1.27
C VAL A 71 2.27 5.32 1.22
N LEU A 72 2.77 4.79 0.09
CA LEU A 72 3.37 3.45 0.02
C LEU A 72 4.82 3.45 0.55
N SER A 73 5.51 2.30 0.52
CA SER A 73 6.94 2.25 0.81
C SER A 73 7.75 3.06 -0.21
N PRO A 74 8.95 3.56 0.15
CA PRO A 74 9.81 4.32 -0.76
C PRO A 74 10.04 3.61 -2.11
N GLU A 75 10.29 2.31 -2.11
CA GLU A 75 10.56 1.53 -3.32
C GLU A 75 9.35 1.48 -4.26
N LEU A 76 8.13 1.38 -3.71
CA LEU A 76 6.91 1.41 -4.51
C LEU A 76 6.59 2.82 -5.01
N MET A 77 6.90 3.85 -4.21
CA MET A 77 6.75 5.25 -4.63
C MET A 77 7.72 5.60 -5.77
N ASP A 78 8.94 5.07 -5.73
CA ASP A 78 9.92 5.21 -6.81
C ASP A 78 9.44 4.51 -8.08
N LEU A 79 8.90 3.29 -7.97
CA LEU A 79 8.31 2.56 -9.11
C LEU A 79 7.18 3.38 -9.78
N ILE A 80 6.28 3.95 -8.98
CA ILE A 80 5.19 4.80 -9.49
C ILE A 80 5.76 6.03 -10.19
N SER A 81 6.76 6.68 -9.59
CA SER A 81 7.40 7.88 -10.15
C SER A 81 8.12 7.59 -11.46
N ILE A 82 8.83 6.46 -11.55
CA ILE A 82 9.48 5.99 -12.79
C ILE A 82 8.44 5.73 -13.87
N ASN A 83 7.32 5.07 -13.57
CA ASN A 83 6.24 4.86 -14.53
C ASN A 83 5.69 6.19 -15.06
N ALA A 84 5.41 7.14 -14.15
CA ALA A 84 4.92 8.47 -14.52
C ALA A 84 5.93 9.23 -15.40
N ALA A 85 7.22 9.17 -15.07
CA ALA A 85 8.28 9.82 -15.84
C ALA A 85 8.44 9.21 -17.24
N LYS A 86 8.30 7.88 -17.37
CA LYS A 86 8.29 7.20 -18.68
C LYS A 86 7.13 7.64 -19.56
N LEU A 87 5.92 7.68 -19.00
CA LEU A 87 4.72 8.12 -19.73
C LEU A 87 4.80 9.58 -20.18
N ASN A 88 5.41 10.43 -19.35
CA ASN A 88 5.60 11.85 -19.66
C ASN A 88 6.83 12.13 -20.55
N GLY A 89 7.65 11.12 -20.86
CA GLY A 89 8.89 11.29 -21.60
C GLY A 89 9.94 12.13 -20.87
N THR A 90 9.86 12.24 -19.54
CA THR A 90 10.78 13.03 -18.71
C THR A 90 11.86 12.19 -18.01
N LEU A 91 11.76 10.86 -18.10
CA LEU A 91 12.78 9.97 -17.55
C LEU A 91 14.05 10.06 -18.40
N ASN A 92 15.14 10.54 -17.80
CA ASN A 92 16.47 10.58 -18.39
C ASN A 92 17.40 9.74 -17.49
N GLU A 93 17.90 8.63 -18.02
CA GLU A 93 18.85 7.71 -17.37
C GLU A 93 20.16 7.67 -18.15
#